data_AF-A0A7V3HW92-F1
#
_entry.id   AF-A0A7V3HW92-F1
#
_cell.length_a   1.000
_cell.length_b   1.000
_cell.length_c   1.000
_cell.angle_alpha   90.00
_cell.angle_beta   90.00
_cell.angle_gamma   90.00
#
_symmetry.space_group_name_H-M   'P 1'
#
loop_
_entity.id
_entity.type
_entity.pdbx_description
1 polymer ?
#
loop_
_entity_poly.entity_id
_entity_poly.type
_entity_poly.pdbx_seq_one_letter_code
_entity_poly.pdbx_strand_id
1 'polypeptide(L)'
;VQRAKRARQAEQIRDATMDALLEQVDVPLPEAVVQSQYESAVHNALSSLGHDDAKLAEALAQQGKSREEFEAEAREAAEKDVKRQLLLDALADDLQIEVGQDDLTERLVVTSRQYGIEPQQLLAYMQENNQLPSMFADVRRGLAVAAVVEAATVTDTDGNTIDTSEFFGKRPQGGEAGAAGEAEPTGEAGGADETGPEAEPAIAAGTQE
;
A
#
# COMPACT_ATOMS: atom_id res chain seq x y z
N VAL A 1 -8.76 -14.86 18.65
CA VAL A 1 -7.91 -14.18 19.67
C VAL A 1 -6.42 -14.23 19.33
N GLN A 2 -5.83 -15.41 19.05
CA GLN A 2 -4.38 -15.52 18.81
C GLN A 2 -3.87 -14.79 17.55
N ARG A 3 -4.60 -14.87 16.42
CA ARG A 3 -4.28 -14.10 15.21
C ARG A 3 -4.28 -12.59 15.44
N ALA A 4 -5.27 -12.08 16.18
CA ALA A 4 -5.36 -10.66 16.51
C ALA A 4 -4.23 -10.18 17.43
N LYS A 5 -3.78 -11.03 18.38
CA LYS A 5 -2.60 -10.74 19.19
C LYS A 5 -1.32 -10.69 18.36
N ARG A 6 -1.14 -11.66 17.44
CA ARG A 6 0.01 -11.69 16.52
C ARG A 6 0.05 -10.46 15.62
N ALA A 7 -1.08 -10.03 15.09
CA ALA A 7 -1.18 -8.83 14.27
C ALA A 7 -0.77 -7.57 15.06
N ARG A 8 -1.30 -7.38 16.27
CA ARG A 8 -0.91 -6.24 17.13
C ARG A 8 0.57 -6.24 17.48
N GLN A 9 1.16 -7.41 17.71
CA GLN A 9 2.58 -7.52 17.99
C GLN A 9 3.41 -7.15 16.75
N ALA A 10 3.02 -7.58 15.56
CA ALA A 10 3.68 -7.17 14.31
C ALA A 10 3.61 -5.65 14.13
N GLU A 11 2.45 -5.02 14.39
CA GLU A 11 2.30 -3.57 14.35
C GLU A 11 3.25 -2.87 15.34
N GLN A 12 3.28 -3.32 16.59
CA GLN A 12 4.19 -2.77 17.60
C GLN A 12 5.67 -2.91 17.22
N ILE A 13 6.07 -4.06 16.68
CA ILE A 13 7.45 -4.28 16.24
C ILE A 13 7.79 -3.31 15.10
N ARG A 14 6.89 -3.16 14.12
CA ARG A 14 7.08 -2.22 13.02
C ARG A 14 7.22 -0.80 13.53
N ASP A 15 6.31 -0.36 14.38
CA ASP A 15 6.30 1.02 14.89
C ASP A 15 7.54 1.30 15.75
N ALA A 16 7.91 0.39 16.66
CA ALA A 16 9.11 0.53 17.47
C ALA A 16 10.40 0.54 16.63
N THR A 17 10.48 -0.28 15.59
CA THR A 17 11.63 -0.30 14.68
C THR A 17 11.76 1.03 13.92
N MET A 18 10.64 1.57 13.44
CA MET A 18 10.63 2.87 12.75
C MET A 18 10.99 4.01 13.68
N ASP A 19 10.42 4.05 14.89
CA ASP A 19 10.70 5.10 15.87
C ASP A 19 12.19 5.08 16.27
N ALA A 20 12.76 3.89 16.54
CA ALA A 20 14.19 3.75 16.85
C ALA A 20 15.11 4.20 15.69
N LEU A 21 14.70 4.02 14.43
CA LEU A 21 15.45 4.54 13.29
C LEU A 21 15.32 6.05 13.16
N LEU A 22 14.13 6.61 13.39
CA LEU A 22 13.88 8.05 13.32
C LEU A 22 14.61 8.82 14.43
N GLU A 23 14.97 8.18 15.54
CA GLU A 23 15.83 8.73 16.58
C GLU A 23 17.32 8.74 16.19
N GLN A 24 17.75 7.81 15.34
CA GLN A 24 19.14 7.68 14.90
C GLN A 24 19.47 8.51 13.65
N VAL A 25 18.46 8.87 12.87
CA VAL A 25 18.63 9.58 11.59
C VAL A 25 18.03 10.99 11.65
N ASP A 26 18.86 11.97 11.31
CA ASP A 26 18.40 13.34 11.05
C ASP A 26 17.86 13.39 9.61
N VAL A 27 16.55 13.61 9.48
CA VAL A 27 15.86 13.64 8.19
C VAL A 27 15.44 15.08 7.94
N PRO A 28 15.96 15.76 6.90
CA PRO A 28 15.57 17.13 6.61
C PRO A 28 14.12 17.18 6.17
N LEU A 29 13.30 17.96 6.87
CA LEU A 29 11.87 18.12 6.58
C LEU A 29 11.63 19.38 5.74
N PRO A 30 11.15 19.25 4.50
CA PRO A 30 10.75 20.41 3.71
C PRO A 30 9.45 20.98 4.28
N GLU A 31 9.48 22.23 4.78
CA GLU A 31 8.30 22.87 5.39
C GLU A 31 7.08 22.87 4.45
N ALA A 32 7.28 23.04 3.14
CA ALA A 32 6.19 23.00 2.17
C ALA A 32 5.47 21.64 2.12
N VAL A 33 6.22 20.55 2.27
CA VAL A 33 5.66 19.18 2.26
C VAL A 33 4.94 18.90 3.58
N VAL A 34 5.54 19.29 4.70
CA VAL A 34 4.90 19.20 6.03
C VAL A 34 3.58 19.98 6.05
N GLN A 35 3.58 21.21 5.52
CA GLN A 35 2.39 22.05 5.43
C GLN A 35 1.31 21.39 4.58
N SER A 36 1.65 20.84 3.41
CA SER A 36 0.71 20.13 2.56
C SER A 36 0.12 18.89 3.24
N GLN A 37 0.93 18.15 4.01
CA GLN A 37 0.45 16.99 4.77
C GLN A 37 -0.47 17.40 5.92
N TYR A 38 -0.11 18.45 6.64
CA TYR A 38 -0.95 19.04 7.68
C TYR A 38 -2.31 19.47 7.13
N GLU A 39 -2.33 20.21 6.03
CA GLU A 39 -3.57 20.67 5.40
C GLU A 39 -4.44 19.50 4.93
N SER A 40 -3.81 18.45 4.39
CA SER A 40 -4.50 17.21 3.99
C SER A 40 -5.09 16.49 5.19
N ALA A 41 -4.36 16.40 6.31
CA ALA A 41 -4.85 15.79 7.54
C ALA A 41 -6.05 16.53 8.12
N VAL A 42 -5.98 17.86 8.19
CA VAL A 42 -7.09 18.71 8.64
C VAL A 42 -8.28 18.59 7.70
N HIS A 43 -8.05 18.61 6.38
CA HIS A 43 -9.11 18.45 5.39
C HIS A 43 -9.82 17.11 5.52
N ASN A 44 -9.08 16.01 5.71
CA ASN A 44 -9.64 14.68 5.89
C ASN A 44 -10.46 14.58 7.19
N ALA A 45 -9.96 15.16 8.27
CA ALA A 45 -10.69 15.24 9.54
C ALA A 45 -12.03 15.98 9.36
N LEU A 46 -12.01 17.13 8.68
CA LEU A 46 -13.21 17.90 8.38
C LEU A 46 -14.15 17.18 7.41
N SER A 47 -13.62 16.50 6.39
CA SER A 47 -14.40 15.73 5.41
C SER A 47 -15.22 14.63 6.10
N SER A 48 -14.64 13.96 7.09
CA SER A 48 -15.35 12.95 7.90
C SER A 48 -16.54 13.53 8.69
N LEU A 49 -16.53 14.83 8.94
CA LEU A 49 -17.57 15.58 9.66
C LEU A 49 -18.49 16.36 8.72
N GLY A 50 -18.35 16.20 7.41
CA GLY A 50 -19.12 16.94 6.42
C GLY A 50 -18.72 18.41 6.28
N HIS A 51 -17.44 18.72 6.51
CA HIS A 51 -16.85 20.07 6.45
C HIS A 51 -17.46 21.03 7.49
N ASP A 52 -17.80 20.51 8.66
CA ASP A 52 -18.45 21.25 9.74
C ASP A 52 -17.48 21.49 10.91
N ASP A 53 -16.93 22.71 10.98
CA ASP A 53 -16.03 23.12 12.06
C ASP A 53 -16.70 23.12 13.44
N ALA A 54 -18.03 23.30 13.53
CA ALA A 54 -18.72 23.26 14.82
C ALA A 54 -18.76 21.84 15.38
N LYS A 55 -18.97 20.84 14.52
CA LYS A 55 -18.87 19.42 14.91
C LYS A 55 -17.46 19.03 15.30
N LEU A 56 -16.44 19.57 14.62
CA LEU A 56 -15.06 19.32 15.00
C LEU A 56 -14.77 19.90 16.39
N ALA A 57 -15.23 21.13 16.66
CA ALA A 57 -15.11 21.73 17.99
C ALA A 57 -15.84 20.92 19.07
N GLU A 58 -17.04 20.39 18.78
CA GLU A 58 -17.76 19.52 19.69
C GLU A 58 -17.02 18.20 19.96
N ALA A 59 -16.49 17.56 18.90
CA ALA A 59 -15.72 16.33 19.02
C ALA A 59 -14.43 16.53 19.82
N LEU A 60 -13.73 17.64 19.61
CA LEU A 60 -12.54 18.02 20.38
C LEU A 60 -12.89 18.29 21.85
N ALA A 61 -13.98 19.01 22.11
CA ALA A 61 -14.45 19.26 23.48
C ALA A 61 -14.82 17.97 24.22
N GLN A 62 -15.42 16.99 23.54
CA GLN A 62 -15.69 15.66 24.11
C GLN A 62 -14.41 14.89 24.45
N GLN A 63 -13.32 15.13 23.71
CA GLN A 63 -11.99 14.58 23.99
C GLN A 63 -11.19 15.42 24.99
N GLY A 64 -11.73 16.54 25.46
CA GLY A 64 -11.06 17.49 26.35
C GLY A 64 -9.91 18.26 25.68
N LYS A 65 -9.91 18.34 24.35
CA LYS A 65 -8.88 19.02 23.56
C LYS A 65 -9.39 20.34 23.01
N SER A 66 -8.50 21.32 22.90
CA SER A 66 -8.75 22.57 22.19
C SER A 66 -8.45 22.44 20.69
N ARG A 67 -8.90 23.44 19.91
CA ARG A 67 -8.56 23.53 18.48
C ARG A 67 -7.05 23.71 18.28
N GLU A 68 -6.40 24.53 19.10
CA GLU A 68 -4.95 24.75 19.02
C GLU A 68 -4.16 23.47 19.31
N GLU A 69 -4.58 22.67 20.30
CA GLU A 69 -3.97 21.36 20.58
C GLU A 69 -4.13 20.41 19.39
N PHE A 70 -5.32 20.36 18.79
CA PHE A 70 -5.54 19.55 17.59
C PHE A 70 -4.62 19.97 16.44
N GLU A 71 -4.48 21.27 16.20
CA GLU A 71 -3.62 21.78 15.13
C GLU A 71 -2.13 21.49 15.40
N ALA A 72 -1.69 21.61 16.65
CA ALA A 72 -0.33 21.24 17.05
C ALA A 72 -0.07 19.74 16.87
N GLU A 73 -0.98 18.87 17.34
CA GLU A 73 -0.88 17.42 17.18
C GLU A 73 -0.93 17.01 15.70
N ALA A 74 -1.79 17.63 14.89
CA ALA A 74 -1.87 17.38 13.46
C ALA A 74 -0.58 17.77 12.74
N ARG A 75 0.07 18.87 13.16
CA ARG A 75 1.37 19.29 12.62
C ARG A 75 2.47 18.31 13.02
N GLU A 76 2.56 17.91 14.29
CA GLU A 76 3.54 16.93 14.75
C GLU A 76 3.36 15.58 14.04
N ALA A 77 2.12 15.14 13.86
CA ALA A 77 1.80 13.93 13.11
C ALA A 77 2.24 14.05 11.63
N ALA A 78 1.97 15.19 10.98
CA ALA A 78 2.40 15.45 9.62
C ALA A 78 3.94 15.43 9.50
N GLU A 79 4.65 16.06 10.43
CA GLU A 79 6.12 16.04 10.49
C GLU A 79 6.64 14.60 10.64
N LYS A 80 6.09 13.82 11.57
CA LYS A 80 6.47 12.42 11.78
C LYS A 80 6.21 11.57 10.54
N ASP A 81 5.07 11.77 9.88
CA ASP A 81 4.71 11.01 8.68
C ASP A 81 5.63 11.33 7.50
N VAL A 82 5.92 12.61 7.26
CA VAL A 82 6.89 13.03 6.23
C VAL A 82 8.28 12.47 6.55
N LYS A 83 8.71 12.55 7.82
CA LYS A 83 9.98 11.99 8.27
C LYS A 83 10.08 10.50 7.95
N ARG A 84 9.02 9.75 8.27
CA ARG A 84 8.93 8.30 8.02
C ARG A 84 8.95 7.99 6.52
N GLN A 85 8.20 8.73 5.71
CA GLN A 85 8.16 8.53 4.26
C GLN A 85 9.54 8.73 3.64
N LEU A 86 10.20 9.84 3.95
CA LEU A 86 11.54 10.16 3.43
C LEU A 86 12.58 9.13 3.87
N LEU A 87 12.52 8.68 5.13
CA LEU A 87 13.39 7.64 5.64
C LEU A 87 13.20 6.32 4.87
N LEU A 88 11.95 5.89 4.68
CA LEU A 88 11.64 4.65 3.97
C LEU A 88 12.01 4.72 2.49
N ASP A 89 11.84 5.88 1.86
CA ASP A 89 12.23 6.09 0.47
C ASP A 89 13.77 6.02 0.34
N ALA A 90 14.51 6.66 1.25
CA ALA A 90 15.97 6.58 1.28
C ALA A 90 16.48 5.16 1.58
N LEU A 91 15.85 4.43 2.51
CA LEU A 91 16.18 3.04 2.80
C LEU A 91 15.88 2.12 1.62
N ALA A 92 14.78 2.36 0.91
CA ALA A 92 14.45 1.61 -0.29
C ALA A 92 15.46 1.87 -1.43
N ASP A 93 16.01 3.07 -1.52
CA ASP A 93 17.09 3.40 -2.46
C ASP A 93 18.41 2.71 -2.06
N ASP A 94 18.81 2.80 -0.79
CA ASP A 94 20.06 2.22 -0.27
C ASP A 94 20.07 0.68 -0.38
N LEU A 95 18.95 0.05 -0.03
CA LEU A 95 18.75 -1.40 -0.14
C LEU A 95 18.40 -1.87 -1.55
N GLN A 96 18.35 -0.95 -2.53
CA GLN A 96 18.02 -1.23 -3.93
C GLN A 96 16.73 -2.04 -4.08
N ILE A 97 15.70 -1.66 -3.32
CA ILE A 97 14.42 -2.37 -3.31
C ILE A 97 13.66 -2.06 -4.59
N GLU A 98 13.48 -3.10 -5.38
CA GLU A 98 12.67 -3.11 -6.58
C GLU A 98 11.30 -3.73 -6.29
N VAL A 99 10.26 -3.17 -6.92
CA VAL A 99 8.90 -3.67 -6.79
C VAL A 99 8.63 -4.69 -7.90
N GLY A 100 8.39 -5.94 -7.52
CA GLY A 100 8.03 -7.01 -8.46
C GLY A 100 6.56 -6.98 -8.87
N GLN A 101 6.23 -7.72 -9.93
CA GLN A 101 4.84 -7.92 -10.36
C GLN A 101 4.01 -8.64 -9.28
N ASP A 102 4.62 -9.59 -8.58
CA ASP A 102 3.95 -10.33 -7.50
C ASP A 102 3.61 -9.42 -6.32
N ASP A 103 4.52 -8.51 -5.93
CA ASP A 103 4.28 -7.56 -4.83
C ASP A 103 3.10 -6.62 -5.13
N LEU A 104 3.01 -6.13 -6.38
CA LEU A 104 1.88 -5.31 -6.83
C LEU A 104 0.59 -6.10 -6.86
N THR A 105 0.64 -7.35 -7.34
CA THR A 105 -0.53 -8.22 -7.43
C THR A 105 -1.06 -8.54 -6.03
N GLU A 106 -0.18 -8.87 -5.09
CA GLU A 106 -0.55 -9.07 -3.69
C GLU A 106 -1.19 -7.81 -3.11
N ARG A 107 -0.57 -6.65 -3.31
CA ARG A 107 -1.12 -5.38 -2.84
C ARG A 107 -2.48 -5.07 -3.45
N LEU A 108 -2.66 -5.28 -4.75
CA LEU A 108 -3.94 -5.11 -5.45
C LEU A 108 -5.00 -6.01 -4.83
N VAL A 109 -4.71 -7.28 -4.56
CA VAL A 109 -5.66 -8.21 -3.94
C VAL A 109 -6.04 -7.78 -2.53
N VAL A 110 -5.08 -7.30 -1.73
CA VAL A 110 -5.37 -6.81 -0.37
C VAL A 110 -6.22 -5.55 -0.43
N THR A 111 -5.85 -4.58 -1.26
CA THR A 111 -6.58 -3.32 -1.38
C THR A 111 -7.97 -3.55 -1.98
N SER A 112 -8.11 -4.38 -3.01
CA SER A 112 -9.40 -4.62 -3.67
C SER A 112 -10.42 -5.23 -2.70
N ARG A 113 -9.98 -6.12 -1.79
CA ARG A 113 -10.82 -6.68 -0.73
C ARG A 113 -11.32 -5.62 0.25
N GLN A 114 -10.51 -4.60 0.55
CA GLN A 114 -10.93 -3.48 1.41
C GLN A 114 -11.98 -2.60 0.74
N TYR A 115 -11.84 -2.38 -0.57
CA TYR A 115 -12.78 -1.59 -1.37
C TYR A 115 -14.01 -2.39 -1.86
N GLY A 116 -14.00 -3.71 -1.71
CA GLY A 116 -15.10 -4.57 -2.17
C GLY A 116 -15.19 -4.70 -3.69
N ILE A 117 -14.08 -4.53 -4.41
CA ILE A 117 -14.01 -4.63 -5.88
C ILE A 117 -12.99 -5.67 -6.32
N GLU A 118 -13.08 -6.09 -7.58
CA GLU A 118 -12.14 -7.06 -8.17
C GLU A 118 -10.77 -6.40 -8.44
N PRO A 119 -9.64 -7.12 -8.27
CA PRO A 119 -8.29 -6.57 -8.47
C PRO A 119 -8.07 -5.94 -9.85
N GLN A 120 -8.61 -6.54 -10.91
CA GLN A 120 -8.50 -6.03 -12.28
C GLN A 120 -9.27 -4.70 -12.45
N GLN A 121 -10.41 -4.54 -11.78
CA GLN A 121 -11.18 -3.29 -11.83
C GLN A 121 -10.47 -2.18 -11.05
N LEU A 122 -9.88 -2.51 -9.89
CA LEU A 122 -9.06 -1.57 -9.13
C LEU A 122 -7.86 -1.09 -9.95
N LEU A 123 -7.18 -2.00 -10.65
CA LEU A 123 -6.05 -1.65 -11.51
C LEU A 123 -6.47 -0.67 -12.62
N ALA A 124 -7.58 -0.93 -13.31
CA ALA A 124 -8.11 -0.03 -14.34
C ALA A 124 -8.43 1.36 -13.76
N TYR A 125 -9.15 1.40 -12.63
CA TYR A 125 -9.45 2.65 -11.93
C TYR A 125 -8.18 3.44 -11.56
N MET A 126 -7.14 2.77 -11.07
CA MET A 126 -5.89 3.42 -10.70
C MET A 126 -5.10 3.90 -11.92
N GLN A 127 -5.18 3.23 -13.06
CA GLN A 127 -4.59 3.69 -14.31
C GLN A 127 -5.32 4.94 -14.83
N GLU A 128 -6.65 4.93 -14.86
CA GLU A 128 -7.47 6.05 -15.31
C GLU A 128 -7.26 7.31 -14.45
N ASN A 129 -7.07 7.14 -13.15
CA ASN A 129 -6.83 8.24 -12.21
C ASN A 129 -5.35 8.55 -11.98
N ASN A 130 -4.44 7.95 -12.76
CA ASN A 130 -2.99 8.12 -12.63
C ASN A 130 -2.46 7.88 -11.19
N GLN A 131 -3.08 6.94 -10.47
CA GLN A 131 -2.74 6.55 -9.10
C GLN A 131 -1.77 5.38 -9.02
N LEU A 132 -1.53 4.69 -10.15
CA LEU A 132 -0.58 3.58 -10.22
C LEU A 132 0.80 3.93 -9.64
N PRO A 133 1.44 5.09 -9.94
CA PRO A 133 2.75 5.42 -9.38
C PRO A 133 2.77 5.53 -7.85
N SER A 134 1.69 6.05 -7.26
CA SER A 134 1.55 6.10 -5.79
C SER A 134 1.49 4.69 -5.20
N MET A 135 0.80 3.77 -5.87
CA MET A 135 0.73 2.38 -5.46
C MET A 135 2.09 1.70 -5.47
N PHE A 136 2.88 1.94 -6.52
CA PHE A 136 4.26 1.44 -6.59
C PHE A 136 5.10 1.96 -5.42
N ALA A 137 5.02 3.25 -5.11
CA ALA A 137 5.74 3.84 -3.98
C ALA A 137 5.29 3.21 -2.65
N ASP A 138 3.99 2.99 -2.46
CA ASP A 138 3.46 2.37 -1.24
C ASP A 138 3.91 0.92 -1.07
N VAL A 139 3.93 0.15 -2.17
CA VAL A 139 4.47 -1.21 -2.16
C VAL A 139 5.95 -1.16 -1.79
N ARG A 140 6.75 -0.35 -2.50
CA ARG A 140 8.19 -0.19 -2.25
C ARG A 140 8.50 0.15 -0.79
N ARG A 141 7.76 1.08 -0.19
CA ARG A 141 7.90 1.43 1.24
C ARG A 141 7.53 0.26 2.16
N GLY A 142 6.48 -0.49 1.83
CA GLY A 142 6.12 -1.70 2.55
C GLY A 142 7.24 -2.76 2.51
N LEU A 143 7.85 -2.95 1.34
CA LEU A 143 9.00 -3.84 1.16
C LEU A 143 10.21 -3.36 1.96
N ALA A 144 10.46 -2.04 2.03
CA ALA A 144 11.53 -1.44 2.82
C ALA A 144 11.35 -1.65 4.32
N VAL A 145 10.13 -1.45 4.83
CA VAL A 145 9.82 -1.78 6.23
C VAL A 145 10.14 -3.25 6.52
N ALA A 146 9.71 -4.17 5.66
CA ALA A 146 9.95 -5.60 5.87
C ALA A 146 11.45 -5.92 5.93
N ALA A 147 12.24 -5.37 5.00
CA ALA A 147 13.69 -5.57 4.97
C ALA A 147 14.39 -5.01 6.23
N VAL A 148 13.97 -3.83 6.68
CA VAL A 148 14.49 -3.21 7.89
C VAL A 148 14.17 -4.04 9.13
N VAL A 149 12.93 -4.53 9.26
CA VAL A 149 12.51 -5.35 10.41
C VAL A 149 13.17 -6.72 10.40
N GLU A 150 13.50 -7.26 9.22
CA GLU A 150 14.31 -8.49 9.09
C GLU A 150 15.76 -8.27 9.55
N ALA A 151 16.34 -7.10 9.24
CA ALA A 151 17.69 -6.73 9.68
C ALA A 151 17.77 -6.30 11.16
N ALA A 152 16.66 -5.83 11.74
CA ALA A 152 16.60 -5.34 13.11
C ALA A 152 16.60 -6.49 14.12
N THR A 153 17.38 -6.33 15.20
CA THR A 153 17.28 -7.21 16.36
C THR A 153 16.17 -6.71 17.28
N VAL A 154 15.08 -7.46 17.37
CA VAL A 154 13.91 -7.10 18.18
C VAL A 154 13.91 -7.94 19.46
N THR A 155 13.76 -7.28 20.61
CA THR A 155 13.66 -7.94 21.92
C THR A 155 12.33 -7.62 22.59
N ASP A 156 11.75 -8.60 23.28
CA ASP A 156 10.59 -8.37 24.14
C ASP A 156 10.98 -7.59 25.42
N THR A 157 9.97 -7.16 26.19
CA THR A 157 10.11 -6.55 27.52
C THR A 157 10.92 -7.39 28.51
N ASP A 158 10.91 -8.72 28.36
CA ASP A 158 11.73 -9.64 29.17
C ASP A 158 13.17 -9.84 28.64
N GLY A 159 13.56 -9.13 27.57
CA GLY A 159 14.90 -9.22 26.95
C GLY A 159 15.09 -10.41 26.01
N ASN A 160 14.03 -11.16 25.71
CA ASN A 160 14.09 -12.29 24.78
C ASN A 160 14.06 -11.82 23.34
N THR A 161 14.98 -12.30 22.49
CA THR A 161 14.98 -12.01 21.05
C THR A 161 13.74 -12.59 20.39
N ILE A 162 12.99 -11.75 19.68
CA ILE A 162 11.83 -12.13 18.87
C ILE A 162 12.30 -12.40 17.45
N ASP A 163 11.98 -13.59 16.92
CA ASP A 163 12.15 -13.87 15.50
C ASP A 163 11.09 -13.11 14.69
N THR A 164 11.53 -12.04 14.02
CA THR A 164 10.65 -11.20 13.19
C THR A 164 10.21 -11.91 11.90
N SER A 165 10.93 -12.94 11.45
CA SER A 165 10.58 -13.67 10.23
C SER A 165 9.27 -14.47 10.36
N GLU A 166 8.87 -14.82 11.57
CA GLU A 166 7.57 -15.43 11.89
C GLU A 166 6.37 -14.47 11.69
N PHE A 167 6.62 -13.16 11.64
CA PHE A 167 5.59 -12.13 11.49
C PHE A 167 5.55 -11.55 10.09
N PHE A 168 6.71 -11.38 9.45
CA PHE A 168 6.83 -10.68 8.17
C PHE A 168 7.21 -11.59 6.99
N GLY A 169 7.51 -12.87 7.25
CA GLY A 169 8.04 -13.79 6.24
C GLY A 169 9.50 -13.49 5.90
N LYS A 170 10.19 -14.44 5.26
CA LYS A 170 11.53 -14.20 4.68
C LYS A 170 11.36 -13.90 3.21
N ARG A 171 11.81 -12.73 2.75
CA ARG A 171 12.08 -12.53 1.33
C ARG A 171 13.51 -13.03 1.07
N PRO A 172 13.78 -13.81 0.02
CA PRO A 172 15.16 -13.98 -0.40
C PRO A 172 15.74 -12.59 -0.69
N GLN A 173 16.78 -12.20 0.06
CA GLN A 173 17.47 -10.94 -0.18
C GLN A 173 18.10 -10.98 -1.57
N GLY A 174 18.04 -9.83 -2.26
CA GLY A 174 18.21 -9.66 -3.70
C GLY A 174 19.28 -10.52 -4.36
N GLY A 175 18.86 -11.17 -5.45
CA GLY A 175 19.70 -11.85 -6.42
C GLY A 175 18.83 -12.23 -7.62
N GLU A 176 19.02 -11.49 -8.72
CA GLU A 176 18.47 -11.74 -10.05
C GLU A 176 17.03 -11.27 -10.29
N ALA A 177 16.93 -9.98 -10.64
CA ALA A 177 16.05 -9.57 -11.72
C ALA A 177 16.32 -10.47 -12.94
N GLY A 178 15.47 -11.49 -13.12
CA GLY A 178 15.47 -12.36 -14.29
C GLY A 178 15.05 -11.57 -15.53
N ALA A 179 16.02 -10.97 -16.22
CA ALA A 179 15.84 -10.46 -17.56
C ALA A 179 15.86 -11.62 -18.59
N ALA A 180 14.74 -11.75 -19.30
CA ALA A 180 14.60 -12.15 -20.71
C ALA A 180 15.00 -13.56 -21.21
N GLY A 181 14.12 -14.10 -22.06
CA GLY A 181 14.35 -15.21 -23.02
C GLY A 181 13.85 -16.56 -22.48
N GLU A 182 13.00 -17.33 -23.13
CA GLU A 182 12.70 -17.49 -24.55
C GLU A 182 11.24 -17.89 -24.73
N ALA A 183 10.56 -17.21 -25.65
CA ALA A 183 9.53 -17.86 -26.42
C ALA A 183 10.22 -18.86 -27.35
N GLU A 184 9.81 -20.12 -27.36
CA GLU A 184 9.73 -20.92 -28.59
C GLU A 184 8.75 -22.09 -28.41
N PRO A 185 8.17 -22.56 -29.53
CA PRO A 185 6.82 -23.07 -29.60
C PRO A 185 6.81 -24.60 -29.61
N THR A 186 5.72 -25.21 -29.15
CA THR A 186 5.39 -26.59 -29.52
C THR A 186 4.11 -26.57 -30.32
N GLY A 187 4.30 -26.29 -31.60
CA GLY A 187 3.39 -26.74 -32.64
C GLY A 187 3.64 -28.21 -32.98
N GLU A 188 2.63 -28.77 -33.64
CA GLU A 188 2.62 -29.99 -34.45
C GLU A 188 2.15 -31.27 -33.73
N ALA A 189 1.22 -32.07 -34.25
CA ALA A 189 0.12 -31.91 -35.22
C ALA A 189 -0.66 -33.24 -35.23
N GLY A 190 -1.85 -33.22 -35.84
CA GLY A 190 -2.52 -34.39 -36.42
C GLY A 190 -3.91 -34.61 -35.83
N GLY A 191 -5.02 -34.28 -36.49
CA GLY A 191 -5.29 -34.04 -37.90
C GLY A 191 -6.52 -34.85 -38.32
N ALA A 192 -7.16 -34.40 -39.41
CA ALA A 192 -8.29 -35.00 -40.13
C ALA A 192 -9.69 -34.85 -39.47
N ASP A 193 -10.79 -34.49 -40.14
CA ASP A 193 -11.05 -34.13 -41.54
C ASP A 193 -12.54 -33.71 -41.70
N GLU A 194 -12.77 -32.76 -42.61
CA GLU A 194 -13.95 -32.50 -43.48
C GLU A 194 -15.42 -32.51 -42.98
N THR A 195 -16.12 -31.37 -43.18
CA THR A 195 -17.19 -31.14 -44.19
C THR A 195 -18.06 -29.90 -43.84
N GLY A 196 -18.23 -28.94 -44.77
CA GLY A 196 -19.23 -27.84 -44.70
C GLY A 196 -20.57 -28.24 -45.34
N PRO A 197 -21.45 -27.32 -45.82
CA PRO A 197 -21.76 -25.92 -45.46
C PRO A 197 -23.31 -25.68 -45.30
N GLU A 198 -23.75 -24.41 -45.26
CA GLU A 198 -25.15 -23.90 -45.43
C GLU A 198 -26.14 -24.14 -44.25
N ALA A 199 -27.15 -23.33 -43.91
CA ALA A 199 -27.82 -22.19 -44.52
C ALA A 199 -28.52 -21.34 -43.43
N GLU A 200 -28.83 -20.09 -43.78
CA GLU A 200 -29.83 -19.22 -43.12
C GLU A 200 -31.22 -19.91 -43.01
N PRO A 201 -32.14 -19.34 -42.21
CA PRO A 201 -33.20 -18.64 -42.91
C PRO A 201 -33.55 -17.25 -42.34
N ALA A 202 -33.83 -16.36 -43.29
CA ALA A 202 -34.59 -15.14 -43.11
C ALA A 202 -36.08 -15.41 -42.86
N ILE A 203 -36.69 -14.63 -41.97
CA ILE A 203 -38.08 -14.12 -42.08
C ILE A 203 -38.03 -12.65 -41.58
N ALA A 204 -38.00 -11.65 -42.47
CA ALA A 204 -39.16 -10.94 -43.04
C ALA A 204 -40.13 -10.45 -41.95
N ALA A 205 -40.12 -9.16 -41.57
CA ALA A 205 -40.72 -8.00 -42.27
C ALA A 205 -41.95 -7.50 -41.50
N GLY A 206 -41.83 -6.34 -40.86
CA GLY A 206 -42.72 -5.20 -41.12
C GLY A 206 -43.77 -5.06 -40.00
N THR A 207 -44.33 -3.92 -39.63
CA THR A 207 -44.48 -2.61 -40.27
C THR A 207 -45.37 -1.79 -39.32
N GLN A 208 -45.03 -0.50 -39.06
CA GLN A 208 -45.91 0.61 -38.61
C GLN A 208 -46.64 0.42 -37.25
N GLU A 209 -46.71 1.37 -36.32
CA GLU A 209 -47.06 2.80 -36.40
C GLU A 209 -46.53 3.51 -35.14
#